data_AF-A0A538H1Z0-F1
#
_entry.id   AF-A0A538H1Z0-F1
#
_cell.length_a   1.000
_cell.length_b   1.000
_cell.length_c   1.000
_cell.angle_alpha   90.00
_cell.angle_beta   90.00
_cell.angle_gamma   90.00
#
_symmetry.space_group_name_H-M   'P 1'
#
loop_
_entity.id
_entity.type
_entity.pdbx_description
1 polymer ?
#
loop_
_entity_poly.entity_id
_entity_poly.type
_entity_poly.pdbx_seq_one_letter_code
_entity_poly.pdbx_strand_id
1 'polypeptide(L)' 'TLIGVYVTLGRYDVVEIFEAPDDEVAIEILMKLQRHGAEQTETLRAFTREEAEDIVKRL' A
#
# COMPACT_ATOMS: atom_id res chain seq x y z
N THR A 1 -6.82 -7.37 4.15
CA THR A 1 -6.01 -8.26 5.00
C THR A 1 -4.57 -7.81 5.00
N LEU A 2 -3.91 -7.76 6.16
CA LEU A 2 -2.47 -7.47 6.25
C LEU A 2 -1.66 -8.68 5.76
N ILE A 3 -0.75 -8.45 4.81
CA ILE A 3 0.11 -9.48 4.20
C ILE A 3 1.49 -9.50 4.88
N GLY A 4 2.05 -8.33 5.17
CA GLY A 4 3.36 -8.25 5.78
C GLY A 4 3.72 -6.85 6.24
N VAL A 5 4.62 -6.80 7.22
CA VAL A 5 5.19 -5.57 7.79
C VAL A 5 6.70 -5.77 7.88
N TYR A 6 7.46 -4.85 7.33
CA TYR A 6 8.91 -4.91 7.29
C TYR A 6 9.49 -3.61 7.82
N VAL A 7 10.45 -3.73 8.72
CA VAL A 7 11.26 -2.58 9.15
C VAL A 7 12.35 -2.35 8.11
N THR A 8 12.52 -1.11 7.69
CA THR A 8 13.50 -0.72 6.67
C THR A 8 14.51 0.27 7.22
N LEU A 9 15.72 0.23 6.68
CA LEU A 9 16.76 1.22 6.95
C LEU A 9 16.93 2.08 5.70
N GLY A 10 16.16 3.16 5.62
CA GLY A 10 16.13 4.04 4.46
C GLY A 10 15.28 5.28 4.70
N ARG A 11 14.67 5.79 3.62
CA ARG A 11 13.80 6.98 3.70
C ARG A 11 12.55 6.75 4.57
N TYR A 12 12.02 5.54 4.56
CA TYR A 12 10.91 5.11 5.39
C TYR A 12 11.43 4.07 6.39
N ASP A 13 10.82 4.03 7.58
CA ASP A 13 11.14 3.12 8.67
C ASP A 13 10.36 1.80 8.59
N VAL A 14 9.18 1.82 7.96
CA VAL A 14 8.29 0.67 7.81
C VAL A 14 7.72 0.60 6.39
N VAL A 15 7.55 -0.63 5.90
CA VAL A 15 6.74 -0.97 4.72
C VAL A 15 5.65 -1.96 5.15
N GLU A 16 4.40 -1.60 4.91
CA GLU A 16 3.24 -2.47 5.12
C GLU A 16 2.61 -2.85 3.79
N ILE A 17 2.26 -4.13 3.64
CA ILE A 17 1.57 -4.67 2.47
C ILE A 17 0.23 -5.20 2.94
N PHE A 18 -0.86 -4.76 2.31
CA PHE A 18 -2.19 -5.25 2.60
C PHE A 18 -3.05 -5.29 1.35
N GLU A 19 -4.06 -6.17 1.39
CA GLU A 19 -5.15 -6.21 0.41
C GLU A 19 -6.38 -5.51 0.97
N ALA A 20 -7.09 -4.77 0.10
CA ALA A 20 -8.42 -4.28 0.37
C ALA A 20 -9.37 -4.74 -0.75
N PRO A 21 -10.68 -4.91 -0.47
CA PRO A 21 -11.66 -5.24 -1.49
C PRO A 21 -11.73 -4.21 -2.63
N ASP A 22 -11.49 -2.94 -2.31
CA ASP A 22 -11.50 -1.81 -3.23
C ASP A 22 -10.69 -0.63 -2.65
N ASP A 23 -10.51 0.42 -3.47
CA ASP A 23 -9.73 1.62 -3.13
C ASP A 23 -10.36 2.44 -1.98
N GLU A 24 -11.70 2.42 -1.83
CA GLU A 24 -12.39 3.14 -0.76
C GLU A 24 -12.08 2.52 0.60
N VAL A 25 -12.16 1.19 0.69
CA VAL A 25 -11.81 0.44 1.90
C VAL A 25 -10.32 0.59 2.22
N ALA A 26 -9.44 0.63 1.22
CA ALA A 26 -8.01 0.89 1.44
C ALA A 26 -7.75 2.25 2.10
N ILE A 27 -8.41 3.31 1.59
CA ILE A 27 -8.28 4.66 2.15
C ILE A 27 -8.85 4.72 3.57
N GLU A 28 -9.98 4.05 3.85
CA GLU A 28 -10.54 3.99 5.21
C GLU A 28 -9.55 3.38 6.21
N ILE A 29 -8.88 2.29 5.83
CA ILE A 29 -7.86 1.63 6.66
C ILE A 29 -6.70 2.60 6.93
N LEU A 30 -6.20 3.28 5.90
CA LEU A 30 -5.09 4.24 6.01
C LEU A 30 -5.45 5.43 6.91
N MET A 31 -6.66 5.98 6.77
CA MET A 31 -7.13 7.07 7.62
C MET A 31 -7.26 6.66 9.09
N LYS A 32 -7.67 5.41 9.35
CA LYS A 32 -7.71 4.86 10.72
C LYS A 32 -6.31 4.69 11.30
N LEU A 33 -5.35 4.22 10.51
CA LEU A 33 -3.95 4.08 10.91
C LEU A 33 -3.36 5.44 11.29
N GLN A 34 -3.56 6.44 10.43
CA GLN A 34 -3.06 7.80 10.60
C GLN A 34 -3.73 8.57 11.75
N ARG A 35 -4.89 8.12 12.25
CA ARG A 35 -5.64 8.80 13.33
C ARG A 35 -4.83 8.99 14.61
N HIS A 36 -3.82 8.16 14.84
CA HIS A 36 -2.96 8.23 16.02
C HIS A 36 -1.77 9.19 15.86
N GLY A 37 -1.61 9.83 14.70
CA GLY A 37 -0.72 10.99 14.48
C GLY A 37 0.78 10.72 14.63
N ALA A 38 1.18 9.45 14.71
CA ALA A 38 2.57 9.07 14.98
C ALA A 38 3.42 8.86 13.72
N GLU A 39 2.80 8.80 12.53
CA GLU A 39 3.44 8.30 11.31
C GLU A 39 3.04 9.15 10.11
N GLN A 40 3.95 9.36 9.17
CA GLN A 40 3.66 9.97 7.88
C GLN A 40 3.69 8.88 6.81
N THR A 41 2.53 8.57 6.21
CA THR A 41 2.42 7.49 5.23
C THR A 41 2.48 8.00 3.79
N GLU A 42 3.18 7.26 2.93
CA GLU A 42 3.05 7.33 1.47
C GLU A 42 2.40 6.03 0.98
N THR A 43 1.27 6.13 0.30
CA THR A 43 0.53 4.95 -0.19
C THR A 43 0.82 4.73 -1.66
N LEU A 44 1.18 3.49 -2.00
CA LEU A 44 1.36 3.04 -3.38
C LEU A 44 0.30 1.98 -3.71
N ARG A 45 -0.42 2.17 -4.81
CA ARG A 45 -1.25 1.09 -5.36
C ARG A 45 -0.34 0.06 -6.03
N ALA A 46 -0.37 -1.16 -5.52
CA ALA A 46 0.28 -2.29 -6.17
C ALA A 46 -0.58 -2.81 -7.33
N PHE A 47 0.08 -3.21 -8.41
CA PHE A 47 -0.53 -3.93 -9.51
C PHE A 47 -0.03 -5.36 -9.49
N THR A 48 -0.88 -6.32 -9.83
CA THR A 48 -0.42 -7.70 -10.04
C THR A 48 0.53 -7.75 -11.24
N ARG A 49 1.26 -8.85 -11.36
CA ARG A 49 2.10 -9.09 -12.55
C ARG A 49 1.27 -9.04 -13.83
N GLU A 50 0.10 -9.68 -13.82
CA GLU A 50 -0.79 -9.73 -14.99
C GLU A 50 -1.28 -8.33 -15.37
N GLU A 51 -1.72 -7.52 -14.41
CA GLU A 51 -2.15 -6.14 -14.65
C GLU A 51 -1.01 -5.29 -15.24
N ALA A 52 0.20 -5.41 -14.68
CA ALA A 52 1.37 -4.70 -15.18
C ALA A 52 1.74 -5.13 -16.62
N GLU A 53 1.70 -6.43 -16.91
CA GLU A 53 1.96 -6.97 -18.25
C GLU A 53 0.93 -6.46 -19.27
N ASP A 54 -0.35 -6.39 -18.91
CA ASP A 54 -1.40 -5.89 -19.80
C ASP A 54 -1.29 -4.38 -20.05
N ILE A 55 -0.83 -3.60 -19.07
CA ILE A 55 -0.49 -2.18 -19.27
C ILE A 55 0.66 -2.06 -20.28
N VAL A 56 1.71 -2.86 -20.13
CA VAL A 56 2.89 -2.82 -21.01
C VAL A 56 2.55 -3.22 -22.44
N LYS A 57 1.70 -4.22 -22.66
CA LYS A 57 1.25 -4.64 -24.01
C LYS A 57 0.50 -3.55 -24.78
N ARG A 58 -0.03 -2.54 -24.08
CA ARG A 58 -0.80 -1.43 -24.67
C ARG A 58 0.05 -0.21 -25.02
N LEU A 59 1.34 -0.21 -24.67
CA LEU A 59 2.31 0.81 -25.07
C LEU A 59 2.75 0.59 -26.52
#